data_AF-A0A0E3NW77-F1
#
_entry.id   AF-A0A0E3NW77-F1
#
_cell.length_a   1.000
_cell.length_b   1.000
_cell.length_c   1.000
_cell.angle_alpha   90.00
_cell.angle_beta   90.00
_cell.angle_gamma   90.00
#
_symmetry.space_group_name_H-M   'P 1'
#
loop_
_entity.id
_entity.type
_entity.pdbx_description
1 polymer ?
#
loop_
_entity_poly.entity_id
_entity_poly.type
_entity_poly.pdbx_seq_one_letter_code
_entity_poly.pdbx_strand_id
1 'polypeptide(L)'
;MDTFIVVFGIALGVLAVVLGGQFSRITDYHRDARCRECCEPFACEEFEKPDVKELSTPHSYSVKITRYWRCKKCGHEEARTGSEGIVAWKGDPGVFTPKKISCRACGKNAACEEFKRPDVKEIKQNFWALITTTRYYRCKYCGHEDIEVEKQRI
;
A
#
# COMPACT_ATOMS: atom_id res chain seq x y z
N MET A 1 -39.93 16.24 -17.21
CA MET A 1 -38.88 15.21 -16.96
C MET A 1 -37.52 15.87 -17.15
N ASP A 2 -37.31 17.04 -16.56
CA ASP A 2 -37.03 17.31 -15.15
C ASP A 2 -35.58 16.93 -14.85
N THR A 3 -34.70 17.83 -15.26
CA THR A 3 -33.28 17.90 -14.89
C THR A 3 -33.07 17.65 -13.39
N PHE A 4 -34.06 18.01 -12.56
CA PHE A 4 -34.13 17.68 -11.14
C PHE A 4 -34.07 16.18 -10.83
N ILE A 5 -34.82 15.34 -11.56
CA ILE A 5 -34.82 13.88 -11.37
C ILE A 5 -33.45 13.30 -11.72
N VAL A 6 -32.82 13.81 -12.78
CA VAL A 6 -31.48 13.39 -13.21
C VAL A 6 -30.42 13.78 -12.18
N VAL A 7 -30.43 15.03 -11.69
CA VAL A 7 -29.48 15.51 -10.68
C VAL A 7 -29.66 14.76 -9.35
N PHE A 8 -30.90 14.52 -8.93
CA PHE A 8 -31.20 13.77 -7.70
C PHE A 8 -30.77 12.30 -7.81
N GLY A 9 -30.99 11.67 -8.97
CA GLY A 9 -30.51 10.32 -9.26
C GLY A 9 -28.99 10.20 -9.21
N ILE A 10 -28.27 11.17 -9.77
CA ILE A 10 -26.80 11.22 -9.70
C ILE A 10 -26.33 11.38 -8.25
N ALA A 11 -26.95 12.27 -7.48
CA ALA A 11 -26.59 12.50 -6.07
C ALA A 11 -26.79 11.25 -5.21
N LEU A 12 -27.90 10.53 -5.38
CA LEU A 12 -28.15 9.26 -4.69
C LEU A 12 -27.17 8.16 -5.13
N GLY A 13 -26.83 8.11 -6.42
CA GLY A 13 -25.83 7.17 -6.94
C GLY A 13 -24.45 7.39 -6.34
N VAL A 14 -23.99 8.64 -6.27
CA VAL A 14 -22.72 9.01 -5.61
C VAL A 14 -22.75 8.64 -4.12
N LEU A 15 -23.86 8.94 -3.42
CA LEU A 15 -24.01 8.59 -2.02
C LEU A 15 -23.93 7.06 -1.78
N ALA A 16 -24.58 6.26 -2.62
CA ALA A 16 -24.54 4.80 -2.52
C ALA A 16 -23.12 4.23 -2.72
N VAL A 17 -22.36 4.77 -3.66
CA VAL A 17 -20.96 4.36 -3.89
C VAL A 17 -20.07 4.70 -2.69
N VAL A 18 -20.23 5.91 -2.13
CA VAL A 18 -19.48 6.36 -0.95
C VAL A 18 -19.77 5.46 0.26
N LEU A 19 -21.05 5.20 0.53
CA LEU A 19 -21.46 4.35 1.66
C LEU A 19 -20.98 2.91 1.47
N GLY A 20 -21.10 2.34 0.27
CA GLY A 20 -20.65 0.98 -0.04
C GLY A 20 -19.16 0.75 0.24
N GLY A 21 -18.31 1.73 -0.06
CA GLY A 21 -16.87 1.66 0.25
C GLY A 21 -16.56 1.63 1.75
N GLN A 22 -17.34 2.34 2.57
CA GLN A 22 -17.20 2.32 4.04
C GLN A 22 -17.61 0.96 4.62
N PHE A 23 -18.68 0.35 4.10
CA PHE A 23 -19.15 -0.96 4.57
C PHE A 23 -18.12 -2.08 4.35
N SER A 24 -17.42 -2.09 3.21
CA SER A 24 -16.40 -3.10 2.93
C SER A 24 -15.26 -3.12 3.97
N ARG A 25 -14.78 -1.93 4.37
CA ARG A 25 -13.74 -1.79 5.40
C ARG A 25 -14.21 -2.24 6.78
N ILE A 26 -15.46 -1.94 7.11
CA ILE A 26 -16.10 -2.36 8.35
C ILE A 26 -16.26 -3.88 8.38
N THR A 27 -16.63 -4.52 7.25
CA THR A 27 -16.75 -5.98 7.17
C THR A 27 -15.42 -6.71 7.32
N ASP A 28 -14.33 -6.16 6.79
CA ASP A 28 -12.99 -6.75 6.95
C ASP A 28 -12.54 -6.69 8.42
N TYR A 29 -12.72 -5.54 9.08
CA TYR A 29 -12.44 -5.40 10.51
C TYR A 29 -13.30 -6.35 11.37
N HIS A 30 -14.59 -6.49 11.06
CA HIS A 30 -15.48 -7.40 11.77
C HIS A 30 -15.12 -8.87 11.57
N ARG A 31 -14.74 -9.25 10.34
CA ARG A 31 -14.22 -10.58 10.05
C ARG A 31 -12.97 -10.84 10.88
N ASP A 32 -12.10 -9.84 11.00
CA ASP A 32 -10.85 -10.01 11.72
C ASP A 32 -11.04 -10.04 13.25
N ALA A 33 -12.02 -9.33 13.79
CA ALA A 33 -12.26 -9.32 15.23
C ALA A 33 -12.89 -10.62 15.77
N ARG A 34 -13.38 -11.52 14.90
CA ARG A 34 -13.93 -12.83 15.30
C ARG A 34 -12.81 -13.84 15.58
N CYS A 35 -12.95 -14.61 16.67
CA CYS A 35 -12.05 -15.73 16.96
C CYS A 35 -12.38 -16.92 16.07
N ARG A 36 -11.36 -17.54 15.45
CA ARG A 36 -11.55 -18.74 14.62
C ARG A 36 -11.74 -20.03 15.43
N GLU A 37 -11.33 -20.03 16.69
CA GLU A 37 -11.42 -21.20 17.57
C GLU A 37 -12.78 -21.23 18.30
N CYS A 38 -13.10 -20.21 19.10
CA CYS A 38 -14.35 -20.17 19.86
C CYS A 38 -15.52 -19.51 19.12
N CYS A 39 -15.30 -19.05 17.88
CA CYS A 39 -16.30 -18.38 17.03
C CYS A 39 -16.92 -17.10 17.60
N GLU A 40 -16.48 -16.64 18.77
CA GLU A 40 -16.98 -15.43 19.41
C GLU A 40 -16.65 -14.18 18.57
N PRO A 41 -17.65 -13.38 18.20
CA PRO A 41 -17.43 -12.15 17.45
C PRO A 41 -16.77 -11.10 18.36
N PHE A 42 -15.90 -10.27 17.79
CA PHE A 42 -15.21 -9.19 18.52
C PHE A 42 -14.36 -9.64 19.72
N ALA A 43 -13.98 -10.92 19.77
CA ALA A 43 -13.21 -11.47 20.87
C ALA A 43 -11.69 -11.34 20.69
N CYS A 44 -11.22 -11.14 19.45
CA CYS A 44 -9.80 -11.01 19.15
C CYS A 44 -9.33 -9.55 19.25
N GLU A 45 -8.18 -9.34 19.87
CA GLU A 45 -7.43 -8.08 19.83
C GLU A 45 -6.04 -8.30 19.23
N GLU A 46 -5.51 -7.26 18.62
CA GLU A 46 -4.12 -7.26 18.17
C GLU A 46 -3.19 -7.09 19.38
N PHE A 47 -2.24 -8.01 19.57
CA PHE A 47 -1.38 -8.05 20.76
C PHE A 47 0.10 -7.77 20.48
N GLU A 48 0.50 -7.75 19.21
CA GLU A 48 1.84 -7.38 18.77
C GLU A 48 1.79 -6.34 17.66
N LYS A 49 2.92 -5.67 17.43
CA LYS A 49 3.06 -4.76 16.29
C LYS A 49 3.01 -5.55 14.99
N PRO A 50 2.32 -5.05 13.95
CA PRO A 50 2.34 -5.69 12.64
C PRO A 50 3.75 -5.84 12.09
N ASP A 51 4.05 -6.99 11.51
CA ASP A 51 5.27 -7.24 10.74
C ASP A 51 5.03 -6.87 9.27
N VAL A 52 5.79 -5.89 8.77
CA VAL A 52 5.69 -5.39 7.40
C VAL A 52 6.90 -5.89 6.60
N LYS A 53 6.62 -6.73 5.59
CA LYS A 53 7.62 -7.28 4.68
C LYS A 53 7.39 -6.77 3.27
N GLU A 54 8.37 -6.02 2.77
CA GLU A 54 8.43 -5.59 1.38
C GLU A 54 9.39 -6.49 0.59
N LEU A 55 8.90 -7.13 -0.46
CA LEU A 55 9.69 -8.01 -1.32
C LEU A 55 9.79 -7.41 -2.73
N SER A 56 10.99 -6.96 -3.10
CA SER A 56 11.32 -6.46 -4.44
C SER A 56 12.22 -7.47 -5.17
N THR A 57 11.70 -8.09 -6.22
CA THR A 57 12.49 -8.84 -7.21
C THR A 57 12.75 -7.99 -8.45
N PRO A 58 13.49 -8.43 -9.48
CA PRO A 58 13.58 -7.69 -10.74
C PRO A 58 12.24 -7.53 -11.48
N HIS A 59 11.30 -8.45 -11.27
CA HIS A 59 10.05 -8.54 -12.05
C HIS A 59 8.78 -8.22 -11.23
N SER A 60 8.85 -8.27 -9.91
CA SER A 60 7.70 -8.09 -9.02
C SER A 60 8.05 -7.31 -7.78
N TYR A 61 7.06 -6.61 -7.24
CA TYR A 61 7.12 -5.92 -5.96
C TYR A 61 5.84 -6.23 -5.20
N SER A 62 5.96 -6.63 -3.94
CA SER A 62 4.82 -6.95 -3.10
C SER A 62 5.05 -6.50 -1.67
N VAL A 63 3.97 -6.10 -1.01
CA VAL A 63 3.93 -5.73 0.41
C VAL A 63 3.05 -6.73 1.13
N LYS A 64 3.58 -7.35 2.18
CA LYS A 64 2.84 -8.25 3.06
C LYS A 64 2.86 -7.69 4.47
N ILE A 65 1.70 -7.61 5.09
CA ILE A 65 1.54 -7.19 6.48
C ILE A 65 0.99 -8.40 7.24
N THR A 66 1.69 -8.78 8.30
CA THR A 66 1.26 -9.84 9.22
C THR A 66 0.86 -9.21 10.54
N ARG A 67 -0.39 -9.39 10.93
CA ARG A 67 -0.92 -8.98 12.24
C ARG A 67 -1.10 -10.19 13.14
N TYR A 68 -0.92 -9.98 14.44
CA TYR A 68 -1.01 -11.03 15.44
C TYR A 68 -2.20 -10.76 16.35
N TRP A 69 -3.12 -11.71 16.38
CA TRP A 69 -4.40 -11.60 17.07
C TRP A 69 -4.47 -12.59 18.22
N ARG A 70 -4.98 -12.15 19.37
CA ARG A 70 -5.24 -12.99 20.54
C ARG A 70 -6.70 -12.87 20.96
N CYS A 71 -7.36 -14.00 21.17
CA CYS A 71 -8.70 -14.04 21.71
C CYS A 71 -8.69 -13.78 23.23
N LYS A 72 -9.42 -12.76 23.69
CA LYS A 72 -9.60 -12.45 25.13
C LYS A 72 -10.36 -13.52 25.90
N LYS A 73 -11.11 -14.38 25.22
CA LYS A 73 -12.00 -15.36 25.85
C LYS A 73 -11.32 -16.72 26.01
N CYS A 74 -10.76 -17.28 24.93
CA CYS A 74 -10.15 -18.60 24.96
C CYS A 74 -8.61 -18.58 24.93
N GLY A 75 -7.99 -17.40 24.74
CA GLY A 75 -6.53 -17.27 24.68
C GLY A 75 -5.90 -17.70 23.37
N HIS A 76 -6.68 -18.17 22.37
CA HIS A 76 -6.15 -18.57 21.07
C HIS A 76 -5.42 -17.41 20.38
N GLU A 77 -4.24 -17.71 19.84
CA GLU A 77 -3.40 -16.77 19.11
C GLU A 77 -3.29 -17.19 17.64
N GLU A 78 -3.32 -16.21 16.75
CA GLU A 78 -3.13 -16.45 15.33
C GLU A 78 -2.41 -15.28 14.64
N ALA A 79 -1.58 -15.62 13.67
CA ALA A 79 -0.98 -14.67 12.75
C ALA A 79 -1.81 -14.63 11.45
N ARG A 80 -2.14 -13.43 10.98
CA ARG A 80 -2.89 -13.22 9.74
C ARG A 80 -2.11 -12.32 8.82
N THR A 81 -1.82 -12.84 7.62
CA THR A 81 -1.05 -12.12 6.60
C THR A 81 -1.96 -11.67 5.47
N GLY A 82 -1.86 -10.40 5.10
CA GLY A 82 -2.57 -9.81 3.97
C GLY A 82 -1.79 -8.64 3.36
N SER A 83 -2.39 -7.98 2.37
CA SER A 83 -1.86 -6.75 1.78
C SER A 83 -2.50 -5.48 2.34
N GLU A 84 -3.54 -5.59 3.17
CA GLU A 84 -4.33 -4.47 3.73
C GLU A 84 -4.79 -3.44 2.70
N GLY A 85 -5.13 -3.91 1.50
CA GLY A 85 -5.55 -3.03 0.40
C GLY A 85 -4.41 -2.21 -0.21
N ILE A 86 -3.16 -2.49 0.15
CA ILE A 86 -1.97 -1.94 -0.53
C ILE A 86 -1.79 -2.71 -1.84
N VAL A 87 -1.86 -2.00 -2.95
CA VAL A 87 -1.51 -2.53 -4.26
C VAL A 87 -0.06 -2.18 -4.53
N ALA A 88 0.75 -3.16 -4.92
CA ALA A 88 2.18 -3.00 -5.14
C ALA A 88 2.59 -3.62 -6.48
N TRP A 89 3.42 -2.92 -7.25
CA TRP A 89 3.89 -3.36 -8.57
C TRP A 89 5.22 -2.72 -8.94
N LYS A 90 5.82 -3.20 -10.04
CA LYS A 90 7.01 -2.60 -10.64
C LYS A 90 6.61 -1.53 -11.64
N GLY A 91 7.17 -0.32 -11.52
CA GLY A 91 6.96 0.74 -12.50
C GLY A 91 7.55 0.39 -13.86
N ASP A 92 6.98 0.94 -14.94
CA ASP A 92 7.38 0.62 -16.31
C ASP A 92 8.67 1.33 -16.74
N PRO A 93 9.62 0.69 -17.43
CA PRO A 93 10.85 1.36 -17.86
C PRO A 93 10.63 2.53 -18.84
N GLY A 94 9.50 2.57 -19.56
CA GLY A 94 9.23 3.53 -20.63
C GLY A 94 8.46 4.80 -20.22
N VAL A 95 7.81 4.80 -19.05
CA VAL A 95 7.13 6.00 -18.50
C VAL A 95 8.09 6.86 -17.69
N PHE A 96 9.18 6.26 -17.21
CA PHE A 96 10.11 6.87 -16.27
C PHE A 96 11.41 7.15 -17.01
N THR A 97 11.59 8.39 -17.46
CA THR A 97 12.88 8.81 -18.02
C THR A 97 13.97 8.63 -16.96
N PRO A 98 15.08 7.91 -17.28
CA PRO A 98 16.14 7.68 -16.31
C PRO A 98 16.77 9.01 -15.92
N LYS A 99 16.55 9.41 -14.67
CA LYS A 99 17.08 10.64 -14.08
C LYS A 99 18.54 10.40 -13.69
N LYS A 100 19.46 11.19 -14.23
CA LYS A 100 20.85 11.17 -13.76
C LYS A 100 20.96 12.10 -12.56
N ILE A 101 21.30 11.57 -11.40
CA ILE A 101 21.46 12.35 -10.17
C ILE A 101 22.93 12.45 -9.78
N SER A 102 23.29 13.51 -9.04
CA SER A 102 24.64 13.64 -8.47
C SER A 102 24.85 12.63 -7.34
N CYS A 103 26.05 12.07 -7.25
CA CYS A 103 26.37 11.09 -6.21
C CYS A 103 26.62 11.79 -4.87
N ARG A 104 25.89 11.36 -3.83
CA ARG A 104 26.05 11.93 -2.48
C ARG A 104 27.38 11.57 -1.81
N ALA A 105 27.98 10.45 -2.21
CA ALA A 105 29.26 9.98 -1.64
C ALA A 105 30.49 10.61 -2.30
N CYS A 106 30.57 10.63 -3.63
CA CYS A 106 31.75 11.14 -4.35
C CYS A 106 31.59 12.54 -4.93
N GLY A 107 30.41 13.17 -4.79
CA GLY A 107 30.13 14.52 -5.25
C GLY A 107 30.09 14.72 -6.76
N LYS A 108 30.32 13.65 -7.55
CA LYS A 108 30.29 13.74 -9.01
C LYS A 108 28.87 14.01 -9.51
N ASN A 109 28.76 14.99 -10.41
CA ASN A 109 27.49 15.40 -11.00
C ASN A 109 26.99 14.37 -12.02
N ALA A 110 25.66 14.16 -12.05
CA ALA A 110 25.00 13.23 -12.98
C ALA A 110 25.63 11.82 -13.05
N ALA A 111 26.15 11.36 -11.91
CA ALA A 111 26.97 10.17 -11.80
C ALA A 111 26.20 8.90 -11.45
N CYS A 112 25.03 9.03 -10.83
CA CYS A 112 24.19 7.89 -10.46
C CYS A 112 23.11 7.66 -11.52
N GLU A 113 22.97 6.41 -11.93
CA GLU A 113 21.96 5.95 -12.87
C GLU A 113 21.04 4.92 -12.22
N GLU A 114 19.78 4.93 -12.66
CA GLU A 114 18.78 3.99 -12.18
C GLU A 114 19.12 2.58 -12.66
N PHE A 115 19.29 1.63 -11.72
CA PHE A 115 19.81 0.30 -12.04
C PHE A 115 18.77 -0.82 -11.92
N LYS A 116 17.60 -0.55 -11.34
CA LYS A 116 16.47 -1.49 -11.32
C LYS A 116 15.15 -0.76 -11.46
N ARG A 117 14.12 -1.46 -11.96
CA ARG A 117 12.76 -0.94 -12.08
C ARG A 117 12.26 -0.42 -10.73
N PRO A 118 11.61 0.76 -10.70
CA PRO A 118 11.14 1.35 -9.46
C PRO A 118 10.03 0.52 -8.83
N ASP A 119 9.97 0.57 -7.51
CA ASP A 119 8.92 -0.06 -6.73
C ASP A 119 7.80 0.94 -6.49
N VAL A 120 6.58 0.58 -6.88
CA VAL A 120 5.40 1.44 -6.74
C VAL A 120 4.41 0.78 -5.82
N LYS A 121 3.93 1.50 -4.81
CA LYS A 121 2.79 1.10 -3.98
C LYS A 121 1.72 2.18 -3.94
N GLU A 122 0.48 1.74 -4.00
CA GLU A 122 -0.71 2.56 -3.86
C GLU A 122 -1.44 2.17 -2.57
N ILE A 123 -1.71 3.18 -1.74
CA ILE A 123 -2.50 3.05 -0.52
C ILE A 123 -3.78 3.83 -0.73
N LYS A 124 -4.90 3.12 -0.90
CA LYS A 124 -6.22 3.75 -1.04
C LYS A 124 -6.74 4.23 0.31
N GLN A 125 -7.14 5.49 0.39
CA GLN A 125 -7.74 6.10 1.57
C GLN A 125 -9.04 6.83 1.20
N ASN A 126 -10.18 6.12 1.29
CA ASN A 126 -11.50 6.65 0.98
C ASN A 126 -11.56 7.37 -0.38
N PHE A 127 -11.40 8.68 -0.39
CA PHE A 127 -11.50 9.57 -1.54
C PHE A 127 -10.18 9.89 -2.24
N TRP A 128 -9.04 9.45 -1.69
CA TRP A 128 -7.73 9.72 -2.26
C TRP A 128 -6.83 8.48 -2.21
N ALA A 129 -5.82 8.45 -3.05
CA ALA A 129 -4.79 7.43 -3.07
C ALA A 129 -3.42 8.06 -2.82
N LEU A 130 -2.61 7.43 -1.97
CA LEU A 130 -1.20 7.75 -1.82
C LEU A 130 -0.38 6.79 -2.69
N ILE A 131 0.22 7.31 -3.75
CA ILE A 131 1.20 6.58 -4.55
C ILE A 131 2.59 6.90 -4.02
N THR A 132 3.34 5.85 -3.66
CA THR A 132 4.75 5.96 -3.29
C THR A 132 5.59 5.23 -4.34
N THR A 133 6.53 5.94 -4.94
CA THR A 133 7.47 5.40 -5.93
C THR A 133 8.87 5.43 -5.34
N THR A 134 9.51 4.27 -5.23
CA THR A 134 10.88 4.12 -4.74
C THR A 134 11.80 3.82 -5.92
N ARG A 135 12.78 4.71 -6.13
CA ARG A 135 13.77 4.62 -7.21
C ARG A 135 15.14 4.30 -6.64
N TYR A 136 15.95 3.62 -7.47
CA TYR A 136 17.20 3.02 -7.02
C TYR A 136 18.32 3.36 -7.98
N TYR A 137 19.27 4.13 -7.48
CA TYR A 137 20.37 4.69 -8.24
C TYR A 137 21.68 4.08 -7.80
N ARG A 138 22.59 3.88 -8.75
CA ARG A 138 23.95 3.44 -8.47
C ARG A 138 24.95 4.36 -9.17
N CYS A 139 25.93 4.84 -8.42
CA CYS A 139 27.03 5.63 -8.95
C CYS A 139 27.93 4.79 -9.85
N LYS A 140 28.18 5.24 -11.08
CA LYS A 140 29.11 4.57 -12.01
C LYS A 140 30.57 4.57 -11.57
N TYR A 141 30.94 5.52 -10.71
CA TYR A 141 32.34 5.75 -10.36
C TYR A 141 32.75 5.08 -9.06
N CYS A 142 31.94 5.21 -8.00
CA CYS A 142 32.25 4.67 -6.68
C CYS A 142 31.33 3.52 -6.25
N GLY A 143 30.32 3.16 -7.06
CA GLY A 143 29.38 2.08 -6.74
C GLY A 143 28.37 2.40 -5.63
N HIS A 144 28.40 3.60 -5.05
CA HIS A 144 27.45 4.01 -4.01
C HIS A 144 26.01 3.90 -4.51
N GLU A 145 25.13 3.33 -3.68
CA GLU A 145 23.71 3.17 -3.96
C GLU A 145 22.91 4.25 -3.23
N ASP A 146 22.04 4.91 -3.97
CA ASP A 146 21.14 5.95 -3.48
C ASP A 146 19.69 5.52 -3.72
N ILE A 147 18.81 5.83 -2.77
CA ILE A 147 17.36 5.54 -2.86
C ILE A 147 16.60 6.86 -2.81
N GLU A 148 15.72 7.09 -3.78
CA GLU A 148 14.82 8.26 -3.81
C GLU A 148 13.38 7.77 -3.65
N VAL A 149 12.63 8.41 -2.73
CA VAL A 149 11.23 8.07 -2.46
C VAL A 149 10.36 9.26 -2.83
N GLU A 150 9.57 9.10 -3.88
CA GLU A 150 8.60 10.09 -4.36
C GLU A 150 7.20 9.72 -3.81
N LYS A 151 6.46 10.69 -3.30
CA LYS A 151 5.09 10.51 -2.80
C LYS A 151 4.15 11.44 -3.54
N GLN A 152 3.10 10.88 -4.13
CA GLN A 152 2.07 11.61 -4.84
C GLN A 152 0.71 11.28 -4.25
N ARG A 153 -0.07 12.33 -3.96
CA ARG A 153 -1.47 12.22 -3.55
C ARG A 153 -2.35 12.45 -4.76
N ILE A 154 -3.25 11.51 -5.05
CA ILE A 154 -4.21 11.56 -6.16
C ILE A 154 -5.63 11.50 -5.60
#